data_AF-A0AAD4I7L4-F1
#
_entry.id   AF-A0AAD4I7L4-F1
#
_cell.length_a   1.000
_cell.length_b   1.000
_cell.length_c   1.000
_cell.angle_alpha   90.00
_cell.angle_beta   90.00
_cell.angle_gamma   90.00
#
_symmetry.space_group_name_H-M   'P 1'
#
loop_
_entity.id
_entity.type
_entity.pdbx_description
1 polymer ?
#
loop_
_entity_poly.entity_id
_entity_poly.type
_entity_poly.pdbx_seq_one_letter_code
_entity_poly.pdbx_strand_id
1 'polypeptide(L)'
;MDNVDGKQARRTGTSSPLGELFDHGIDSLNCTLASLLETAAVGYGSTKIGAFTALIPVLPMFFSTWETYHTHTLYLGYFNGPTEGLILACTFICMSGYFGPEIWSTPLATYFPSYAAEIGTVTLKELWVPMILFTFFVAHLPACIVNVAKARRSRNEPLLPLLKEWTPLVIFVSCTMAWLGSPYSKLLEDNHLVLYCLTMSLVFGRMTTKIILAHLTHQPFPYWTIMLAPMIGGALIVNHPYFTIPGTTFGPVSASFELWYLRAYFVFAAVVYGKWAHLVITSICDYLGIKCLTIPKKTVEGKNGHVVDGKGRTD
;
A
#
# COMPACT_ATOMS: atom_id res chain seq x y z
N MET A 1 -11.84 -4.21 -11.52
CA MET A 1 -13.00 -3.29 -11.57
C MET A 1 -12.57 -1.85 -11.33
N ASP A 2 -11.53 -1.65 -10.51
CA ASP A 2 -10.92 -0.38 -10.18
C ASP A 2 -10.67 0.55 -11.39
N ASN A 3 -9.81 0.18 -12.35
CA ASN A 3 -9.52 0.93 -13.60
C ASN A 3 -10.72 1.38 -14.47
N VAL A 4 -11.95 0.99 -14.15
CA VAL A 4 -13.18 1.38 -14.87
C VAL A 4 -13.80 2.64 -14.27
N ASP A 5 -13.55 2.95 -13.00
CA ASP A 5 -14.21 4.03 -12.26
C ASP A 5 -13.93 5.42 -12.85
N GLY A 6 -12.68 5.74 -13.21
CA GLY A 6 -12.29 7.00 -13.81
C GLY A 6 -12.83 7.16 -15.23
N LYS A 7 -12.89 6.06 -16.00
CA LYS A 7 -13.55 6.06 -17.32
C LYS A 7 -15.04 6.35 -17.18
N GLN A 8 -15.69 5.72 -16.20
CA GLN A 8 -17.10 5.94 -15.95
C GLN A 8 -17.36 7.36 -15.43
N ALA A 9 -16.55 7.88 -14.51
CA ALA A 9 -16.65 9.24 -14.00
C ALA A 9 -16.52 10.30 -15.11
N ARG A 10 -15.59 10.11 -16.06
CA ARG A 10 -15.49 10.97 -17.24
C ARG A 10 -16.72 10.88 -18.14
N ARG A 11 -17.22 9.66 -18.37
CA ARG A 11 -18.43 9.43 -19.18
C ARG A 11 -19.68 10.08 -18.56
N THR A 12 -19.79 10.09 -17.23
CA THR A 12 -20.92 10.67 -16.51
C THR A 12 -20.72 12.15 -16.16
N GLY A 13 -19.53 12.71 -16.39
CA GLY A 13 -19.21 14.09 -16.01
C GLY A 13 -19.10 14.30 -14.49
N THR A 14 -18.76 13.24 -13.74
CA THR A 14 -18.70 13.24 -12.27
C THR A 14 -17.28 13.04 -11.72
N SER A 15 -16.25 13.34 -12.51
CA SER A 15 -14.87 13.36 -12.03
C SER A 15 -14.70 14.42 -10.94
N SER A 16 -14.04 14.06 -9.83
CA SER A 16 -13.81 14.97 -8.70
C SER A 16 -12.54 14.58 -7.92
N PRO A 17 -11.94 15.52 -7.16
CA PRO A 17 -10.84 15.23 -6.24
C PRO A 17 -11.18 14.15 -5.21
N LEU A 18 -12.47 14.06 -4.80
CA LEU A 18 -12.92 12.99 -3.92
C LEU A 18 -12.78 11.62 -4.58
N GLY A 19 -13.15 11.52 -5.87
CA GLY A 19 -13.01 10.29 -6.64
C GLY A 19 -11.56 9.84 -6.70
N GLU A 20 -10.65 10.74 -7.05
CA GLU A 20 -9.21 10.45 -7.08
C GLU A 20 -8.65 10.05 -5.71
N LEU A 21 -9.05 10.74 -4.64
CA LEU A 21 -8.65 10.37 -3.27
C LEU A 21 -9.16 8.96 -2.90
N PHE A 22 -10.37 8.62 -3.31
CA PHE A 22 -10.99 7.34 -2.98
C PHE A 22 -10.34 6.20 -3.76
N ASP A 23 -10.19 6.34 -5.08
CA ASP A 23 -9.55 5.40 -5.99
C ASP A 23 -8.13 5.03 -5.50
N HIS A 24 -7.22 6.01 -5.52
CA HIS A 24 -5.84 5.82 -5.09
C HIS A 24 -5.72 5.48 -3.58
N GLY A 25 -6.69 5.92 -2.78
CA GLY A 25 -6.74 5.63 -1.34
C GLY A 25 -7.08 4.18 -1.03
N ILE A 26 -8.02 3.59 -1.76
CA ILE A 26 -8.36 2.17 -1.67
C ILE A 26 -7.24 1.32 -2.26
N ASP A 27 -6.63 1.73 -3.38
CA ASP A 27 -5.43 1.10 -3.93
C ASP A 27 -4.31 0.98 -2.91
N SER A 28 -4.09 2.05 -2.12
CA SER A 28 -3.08 2.07 -1.07
C SER A 28 -3.33 1.02 0.00
N LEU A 29 -4.58 0.81 0.40
CA LEU A 29 -4.95 -0.25 1.34
C LEU A 29 -4.77 -1.63 0.70
N ASN A 30 -5.19 -1.76 -0.56
CA ASN A 30 -5.23 -3.01 -1.29
C ASN A 30 -3.84 -3.57 -1.62
N CYS A 31 -2.80 -2.72 -1.68
CA CYS A 31 -1.41 -3.15 -1.92
C CYS A 31 -1.00 -4.34 -1.05
N THR A 32 -1.21 -4.24 0.26
CA THR A 32 -0.86 -5.32 1.21
C THR A 32 -1.86 -6.46 1.15
N LEU A 33 -3.15 -6.18 0.97
CA LEU A 33 -4.20 -7.20 1.02
C LEU A 33 -4.17 -8.10 -0.22
N ALA A 34 -4.00 -7.53 -1.42
CA ALA A 34 -3.82 -8.29 -2.64
C ALA A 34 -2.55 -9.15 -2.59
N SER A 35 -1.45 -8.60 -2.08
CA SER A 35 -0.20 -9.34 -1.93
C SER A 35 -0.26 -10.42 -0.86
N LEU A 36 -1.10 -10.28 0.16
CA LEU A 36 -1.38 -11.34 1.12
C LEU A 36 -2.08 -12.54 0.44
N LEU A 37 -2.99 -12.29 -0.50
CA LEU A 37 -3.61 -13.37 -1.29
C LEU A 37 -2.58 -14.08 -2.17
N GLU A 38 -1.68 -13.33 -2.79
CA GLU A 38 -0.57 -13.89 -3.57
C GLU A 38 0.40 -14.70 -2.68
N THR A 39 0.69 -14.20 -1.47
CA THR A 39 1.51 -14.90 -0.47
C THR A 39 0.89 -16.26 -0.10
N ALA A 40 -0.43 -16.33 0.00
CA ALA A 40 -1.16 -17.57 0.21
C ALA A 40 -1.11 -18.48 -1.02
N ALA A 41 -1.30 -17.94 -2.22
CA ALA A 41 -1.26 -18.70 -3.48
C ALA A 41 0.11 -19.36 -3.73
N VAL A 42 1.20 -18.64 -3.46
CA VAL A 42 2.58 -19.16 -3.58
C VAL A 42 2.97 -20.08 -2.40
N GLY A 43 2.11 -20.22 -1.40
CA GLY A 43 2.30 -21.12 -0.27
C GLY A 43 3.40 -20.69 0.70
N TYR A 44 3.67 -19.40 0.86
CA TYR A 44 4.67 -18.93 1.84
C TYR A 44 4.25 -19.12 3.30
N GLY A 45 2.94 -19.17 3.57
CA GLY A 45 2.40 -19.29 4.92
C GLY A 45 2.76 -18.12 5.85
N SER A 46 2.57 -18.31 7.15
CA SER A 46 2.92 -17.34 8.21
C SER A 46 4.43 -17.32 8.50
N THR A 47 5.23 -17.12 7.46
CA THR A 47 6.70 -17.03 7.55
C THR A 47 7.15 -15.57 7.43
N LYS A 48 8.37 -15.29 7.89
CA LYS A 48 8.97 -13.95 7.73
C LYS A 48 9.02 -13.52 6.26
N ILE A 49 9.40 -14.44 5.37
CA ILE A 49 9.41 -14.19 3.92
C ILE A 49 8.00 -13.93 3.40
N GLY A 50 7.00 -14.68 3.86
CA GLY A 50 5.60 -14.42 3.51
C GLY A 50 5.13 -13.02 3.95
N ALA A 51 5.43 -12.63 5.20
CA ALA A 51 5.10 -11.30 5.72
C ALA A 51 5.81 -10.18 4.95
N PHE A 52 7.10 -10.34 4.62
CA PHE A 52 7.82 -9.39 3.79
C PHE A 52 7.24 -9.31 2.38
N THR A 53 6.93 -10.46 1.77
CA THR A 53 6.33 -10.53 0.43
C THR A 53 5.02 -9.73 0.39
N ALA A 54 4.13 -9.97 1.36
CA ALA A 54 2.86 -9.26 1.48
C ALA A 54 3.00 -7.73 1.62
N LEU A 55 4.17 -7.24 2.06
CA LEU A 55 4.42 -5.81 2.23
C LEU A 55 5.21 -5.18 1.09
N ILE A 56 5.85 -5.94 0.18
CA ILE A 56 6.68 -5.35 -0.89
C ILE A 56 5.91 -4.35 -1.76
N PRO A 57 4.63 -4.56 -2.13
CA PRO A 57 3.88 -3.60 -2.95
C PRO A 57 3.69 -2.21 -2.34
N VAL A 58 3.93 -2.04 -1.03
CA VAL A 58 3.93 -0.71 -0.40
C VAL A 58 5.03 0.20 -0.97
N LEU A 59 6.14 -0.37 -1.43
CA LEU A 59 7.26 0.37 -2.00
C LEU A 59 6.87 1.07 -3.31
N PRO A 60 6.47 0.35 -4.39
CA PRO A 60 6.07 1.01 -5.63
C PRO A 60 4.89 1.96 -5.42
N MET A 61 3.92 1.61 -4.58
CA MET A 61 2.77 2.47 -4.29
C MET A 61 3.17 3.80 -3.64
N PHE A 62 4.08 3.77 -2.66
CA PHE A 62 4.58 5.00 -2.03
C PHE A 62 5.26 5.89 -3.06
N PHE A 63 6.15 5.33 -3.88
CA PHE A 63 6.92 6.10 -4.85
C PHE A 63 6.08 6.65 -6.00
N SER A 64 5.05 5.93 -6.46
CA SER A 64 4.08 6.44 -7.43
C SER A 64 3.24 7.59 -6.85
N THR A 65 2.84 7.46 -5.58
CA THR A 65 2.09 8.53 -4.90
C THR A 65 2.98 9.77 -4.67
N TRP A 66 4.22 9.55 -4.24
CA TRP A 66 5.22 10.59 -4.06
C TRP A 66 5.55 11.29 -5.38
N GLU A 67 5.70 10.53 -6.47
CA GLU A 67 5.85 11.09 -7.81
C GLU A 67 4.67 11.98 -8.17
N THR A 68 3.45 11.48 -8.03
CA THR A 68 2.21 12.20 -8.33
C THR A 68 2.10 13.50 -7.53
N TYR A 69 2.52 13.50 -6.27
CA TYR A 69 2.56 14.71 -5.45
C TYR A 69 3.42 15.82 -6.09
N HIS A 70 4.54 15.48 -6.73
CA HIS A 70 5.47 16.45 -7.34
C HIS A 70 5.20 16.76 -8.81
N THR A 71 4.68 15.80 -9.56
CA THR A 71 4.39 15.94 -10.99
C THR A 71 2.98 16.48 -11.24
N HIS A 72 2.08 16.33 -10.25
CA HIS A 72 0.64 16.57 -10.34
C HIS A 72 -0.07 15.74 -11.41
N THR A 73 0.57 14.66 -11.88
CA THR A 73 0.04 13.78 -12.90
C THR A 73 0.46 12.35 -12.60
N LEU A 74 -0.51 11.45 -12.43
CA LEU A 74 -0.26 10.02 -12.45
C LEU A 74 -0.35 9.53 -13.89
N TYR A 75 0.79 9.45 -14.59
CA TYR A 75 0.82 8.91 -15.95
C TYR A 75 0.97 7.39 -15.92
N LEU A 76 -0.14 6.68 -16.11
CA LEU A 76 -0.13 5.25 -16.36
C LEU A 76 0.12 5.01 -17.86
N GLY A 77 1.36 4.69 -18.21
CA GLY A 77 1.74 4.30 -19.57
C GLY A 77 1.05 3.01 -20.05
N TYR A 78 1.33 2.62 -21.29
CA TYR A 78 0.80 1.37 -21.86
C TYR A 78 1.23 0.15 -21.06
N PHE A 79 2.49 0.15 -20.62
CA PHE A 79 3.00 -0.66 -19.52
C PHE A 79 3.13 0.25 -18.32
N ASN A 80 2.36 0.01 -17.27
CA ASN A 80 2.30 0.91 -16.12
C ASN A 80 2.78 0.31 -14.81
N GLY A 81 2.96 -1.01 -14.73
CA GLY A 81 3.36 -1.71 -13.52
C GLY A 81 2.16 -2.32 -12.78
N PRO A 82 1.20 -1.51 -12.26
CA PRO A 82 0.01 -2.04 -11.59
C PRO A 82 -0.80 -3.01 -12.46
N THR A 83 -1.02 -2.69 -13.74
CA THR A 83 -1.84 -3.54 -14.62
C THR A 83 -1.15 -4.88 -14.87
N GLU A 84 0.13 -4.85 -15.25
CA GLU A 84 0.92 -6.07 -15.50
C GLU A 84 1.08 -6.91 -14.22
N GLY A 85 1.35 -6.25 -13.09
CA GLY A 85 1.47 -6.89 -11.79
C GLY A 85 0.19 -7.58 -11.36
N LEU A 86 -0.98 -6.94 -11.55
CA LEU A 86 -2.27 -7.56 -11.25
C LEU A 86 -2.58 -8.74 -12.17
N ILE A 87 -2.24 -8.66 -13.47
CA ILE A 87 -2.40 -9.79 -14.40
C ILE A 87 -1.51 -10.96 -13.96
N LEU A 88 -0.26 -10.69 -13.59
CA LEU A 88 0.67 -11.70 -13.12
C LEU A 88 0.19 -12.35 -11.83
N ALA A 89 -0.23 -11.54 -10.84
CA ALA A 89 -0.78 -12.02 -9.58
C ALA A 89 -2.06 -12.86 -9.79
N CYS A 90 -2.98 -12.41 -10.64
CA CYS A 90 -4.17 -13.20 -11.02
C CYS A 90 -3.77 -14.55 -11.64
N THR A 91 -2.78 -14.53 -12.53
CA THR A 91 -2.28 -15.75 -13.19
C THR A 91 -1.69 -16.71 -12.15
N PHE A 92 -0.91 -16.20 -11.20
CA PHE A 92 -0.30 -16.99 -10.13
C PHE A 92 -1.36 -17.62 -9.22
N ILE A 93 -2.37 -16.85 -8.84
CA ILE A 93 -3.51 -17.34 -8.05
C ILE A 93 -4.25 -18.45 -8.80
N CYS A 94 -4.55 -18.24 -10.09
CA CYS A 94 -5.22 -19.25 -10.92
C CYS A 94 -4.39 -20.54 -11.07
N MET A 95 -3.09 -20.42 -11.33
CA MET A 95 -2.19 -21.58 -11.43
C MET A 95 -2.12 -22.36 -10.11
N SER A 96 -2.02 -21.65 -8.98
CA SER A 96 -2.03 -22.27 -7.65
C SER A 96 -3.35 -22.98 -7.36
N GLY A 97 -4.48 -22.40 -7.80
CA GLY A 97 -5.79 -23.02 -7.66
C GLY A 97 -5.98 -24.28 -8.50
N TYR A 98 -5.37 -24.34 -9.69
CA TYR A 98 -5.50 -25.49 -10.60
C TYR A 98 -4.48 -26.61 -10.30
N PHE A 99 -3.21 -26.26 -10.07
CA PHE A 99 -2.13 -27.24 -9.90
C PHE A 99 -1.75 -27.49 -8.44
N GLY A 100 -2.23 -26.68 -7.51
CA GLY A 100 -1.76 -26.64 -6.12
C GLY A 100 -0.59 -25.66 -5.91
N PRO A 101 -0.41 -25.12 -4.69
CA PRO A 101 0.69 -24.20 -4.37
C PRO A 101 2.08 -24.88 -4.42
N GLU A 102 2.15 -26.20 -4.44
CA GLU A 102 3.40 -26.97 -4.45
C GLU A 102 4.22 -26.71 -5.71
N ILE A 103 3.60 -26.33 -6.83
CA ILE A 103 4.29 -26.02 -8.09
C ILE A 103 5.40 -24.98 -7.93
N TRP A 104 5.23 -24.06 -6.99
CA TRP A 104 6.15 -22.97 -6.71
C TRP A 104 7.36 -23.42 -5.90
N SER A 105 7.21 -24.51 -5.14
CA SER A 105 8.25 -25.15 -4.34
C SER A 105 8.91 -26.32 -5.04
N THR A 106 8.44 -26.72 -6.23
CA THR A 106 9.12 -27.69 -7.07
C THR A 106 10.45 -27.10 -7.58
N PRO A 107 11.58 -27.83 -7.48
CA PRO A 107 12.86 -27.41 -8.05
C PRO A 107 12.73 -27.10 -9.55
N LEU A 108 13.32 -25.99 -9.98
CA LEU A 108 13.30 -25.56 -11.38
C LEU A 108 13.95 -26.60 -12.31
N ALA A 109 14.93 -27.36 -11.83
CA ALA A 109 15.55 -28.47 -12.55
C ALA A 109 14.55 -29.54 -13.00
N THR A 110 13.41 -29.70 -12.31
CA THR A 110 12.34 -30.61 -12.72
C THR A 110 11.64 -30.14 -13.99
N TYR A 111 11.49 -28.82 -14.18
CA TYR A 111 10.91 -28.25 -15.39
C TYR A 111 11.95 -28.05 -16.51
N PHE A 112 13.21 -27.84 -16.14
CA PHE A 112 14.32 -27.56 -17.07
C PHE A 112 15.49 -28.53 -16.87
N PRO A 113 15.31 -29.83 -17.21
CA PRO A 113 16.29 -30.88 -16.90
C PRO A 113 17.65 -30.66 -17.57
N SER A 114 17.70 -30.00 -18.73
CA SER A 114 18.94 -29.69 -19.44
C SER A 114 19.86 -28.70 -18.70
N TYR A 115 19.34 -27.99 -17.70
CA TYR A 115 20.08 -27.00 -16.89
C TYR A 115 20.15 -27.41 -15.41
N ALA A 116 19.94 -28.70 -15.12
CA ALA A 116 19.84 -29.18 -13.74
C ALA A 116 21.11 -28.96 -12.93
N ALA A 117 22.29 -29.02 -13.55
CA ALA A 117 23.57 -28.83 -12.87
C ALA A 117 23.80 -27.38 -12.44
N GLU A 118 23.29 -26.42 -13.21
CA GLU A 118 23.43 -24.98 -13.00
C GLU A 118 22.35 -24.43 -12.06
N ILE A 119 21.12 -24.96 -12.19
CA ILE A 119 19.96 -24.52 -11.40
C ILE A 119 19.93 -25.18 -10.02
N GLY A 120 20.37 -26.44 -9.92
CA GLY A 120 20.33 -27.20 -8.67
C GLY A 120 18.92 -27.30 -8.08
N THR A 121 18.78 -26.96 -6.80
CA THR A 121 17.52 -27.07 -6.04
C THR A 121 16.71 -25.77 -6.02
N VAL A 122 17.12 -24.74 -6.77
CA VAL A 122 16.44 -23.44 -6.75
C VAL A 122 14.98 -23.58 -7.19
N THR A 123 14.09 -22.93 -6.46
CA THR A 123 12.65 -22.92 -6.75
C THR A 123 12.18 -21.54 -7.21
N LEU A 124 11.05 -21.47 -7.94
CA LEU A 124 10.44 -20.18 -8.31
C LEU A 124 10.10 -19.34 -7.08
N LYS A 125 9.66 -19.99 -6.00
CA LYS A 125 9.35 -19.36 -4.72
C LYS A 125 10.56 -18.65 -4.09
N GLU A 126 11.78 -19.15 -4.27
CA GLU A 126 12.98 -18.48 -3.76
C GLU A 126 13.38 -17.27 -4.61
N LEU A 127 13.09 -17.31 -5.91
CA LEU A 127 13.42 -16.24 -6.85
C LEU A 127 12.43 -15.07 -6.82
N TRP A 128 11.22 -15.29 -6.33
CA TRP A 128 10.13 -14.32 -6.38
C TRP A 128 10.49 -12.98 -5.69
N VAL A 129 10.89 -13.02 -4.41
CA VAL A 129 11.25 -11.81 -3.65
C VAL A 129 12.44 -11.05 -4.28
N PRO A 130 13.56 -11.71 -4.63
CA PRO A 130 14.64 -11.05 -5.37
C PRO A 130 14.17 -10.40 -6.68
N MET A 131 13.31 -11.07 -7.45
CA MET A 131 12.84 -10.59 -8.74
C MET A 131 11.99 -9.32 -8.62
N ILE A 132 11.04 -9.29 -7.68
CA ILE A 132 10.17 -8.12 -7.46
C ILE A 132 10.95 -6.94 -6.90
N LEU A 133 11.90 -7.17 -5.98
CA LEU A 133 12.77 -6.11 -5.47
C LEU A 133 13.72 -5.59 -6.54
N PHE A 134 14.30 -6.47 -7.35
CA PHE A 134 15.15 -6.07 -8.47
C PHE A 134 14.38 -5.18 -9.45
N THR A 135 13.17 -5.59 -9.84
CA THR A 135 12.30 -4.80 -10.72
C THR A 135 11.98 -3.43 -10.11
N PHE A 136 11.69 -3.38 -8.81
CA PHE A 136 11.45 -2.12 -8.12
C PHE A 136 12.67 -1.19 -8.14
N PHE A 137 13.85 -1.68 -7.77
CA PHE A 137 15.06 -0.85 -7.65
C PHE A 137 15.68 -0.47 -8.99
N VAL A 138 15.51 -1.29 -10.03
CA VAL A 138 16.13 -1.05 -11.35
C VAL A 138 15.20 -0.34 -12.32
N ALA A 139 13.89 -0.58 -12.24
CA ALA A 139 12.92 0.01 -13.16
C ALA A 139 12.06 1.10 -12.48
N HIS A 140 11.29 0.74 -11.45
CA HIS A 140 10.25 1.62 -10.91
C HIS A 140 10.81 2.84 -10.18
N LEU A 141 11.66 2.62 -9.18
CA LEU A 141 12.21 3.69 -8.35
C LEU A 141 13.04 4.70 -9.17
N PRO A 142 13.95 4.29 -10.08
CA PRO A 142 14.68 5.24 -10.92
C PRO A 142 13.75 6.07 -11.82
N ALA A 143 12.69 5.46 -12.37
CA ALA A 143 11.71 6.17 -13.19
C ALA A 143 11.01 7.27 -12.37
N CYS A 144 10.51 6.95 -11.17
CA CYS A 144 9.89 7.94 -10.27
C CYS A 144 10.86 9.08 -9.93
N ILE A 145 12.12 8.76 -9.60
CA ILE A 145 13.14 9.78 -9.28
C ILE A 145 13.40 10.70 -10.47
N VAL A 146 13.54 10.15 -11.68
CA VAL A 146 13.77 10.94 -12.90
C VAL A 146 12.59 11.87 -13.18
N ASN A 147 11.36 11.37 -13.03
CA ASN A 147 10.15 12.16 -13.28
C ASN A 147 10.00 13.31 -12.28
N VAL A 148 10.20 13.05 -10.99
CA VAL A 148 10.22 14.10 -9.96
C VAL A 148 11.34 15.09 -10.21
N ALA A 149 12.54 14.62 -10.56
CA ALA A 149 13.68 15.50 -10.84
C ALA A 149 13.41 16.43 -12.03
N LYS A 150 12.79 15.92 -13.10
CA LYS A 150 12.37 16.73 -14.25
C LYS A 150 11.31 17.77 -13.85
N ALA A 151 10.29 17.36 -13.11
CA ALA A 151 9.22 18.25 -12.66
C ALA A 151 9.77 19.39 -11.79
N ARG A 152 10.63 19.09 -10.81
CA ARG A 152 11.24 20.11 -9.95
C ARG A 152 12.20 21.03 -10.69
N ARG A 153 13.01 20.50 -11.62
CA ARG A 153 13.89 21.31 -12.47
C ARG A 153 13.10 22.30 -13.33
N SER A 154 11.96 21.90 -13.88
CA SER A 154 11.09 22.82 -14.64
C SER A 154 10.54 23.98 -13.79
N ARG A 155 10.49 23.82 -12.47
CA ARG A 155 10.07 24.84 -11.51
C ARG A 155 11.22 25.53 -10.77
N ASN A 156 12.48 25.27 -11.17
CA ASN A 156 13.70 25.77 -10.51
C ASN A 156 13.77 25.43 -9.00
N GLU A 157 13.25 24.28 -8.60
CA GLU A 157 13.27 23.83 -7.21
C GLU A 157 14.45 22.89 -6.90
N PRO A 158 15.02 22.94 -5.67
CA PRO A 158 16.12 22.07 -5.27
C PRO A 158 15.67 20.61 -5.07
N LEU A 159 16.54 19.64 -5.40
CA LEU A 159 16.25 18.21 -5.26
C LEU A 159 16.55 17.63 -3.87
N LEU A 160 17.46 18.24 -3.10
CA LEU A 160 17.92 17.69 -1.82
C LEU A 160 16.84 17.47 -0.75
N PRO A 161 15.78 18.31 -0.64
CA PRO A 161 14.70 18.08 0.33
C PRO A 161 13.94 16.75 0.13
N LEU A 162 14.02 16.15 -1.06
CA LEU A 162 13.28 14.93 -1.42
C LEU A 162 13.62 13.72 -0.54
N LEU A 163 14.87 13.58 -0.10
CA LEU A 163 15.25 12.46 0.77
C LEU A 163 14.54 12.51 2.13
N LYS A 164 14.19 13.72 2.60
CA LYS A 164 13.40 13.88 3.83
C LYS A 164 11.97 13.41 3.65
N GLU A 165 11.40 13.52 2.45
CA GLU A 165 10.04 13.09 2.16
C GLU A 165 9.90 11.56 2.18
N TRP A 166 11.01 10.81 2.08
CA TRP A 166 11.03 9.36 2.23
C TRP A 166 11.04 8.90 3.70
N THR A 167 11.24 9.81 4.65
CA THR A 167 11.27 9.51 6.10
C THR A 167 10.12 8.61 6.57
N PRO A 168 8.83 8.87 6.27
CA PRO A 168 7.75 8.02 6.77
C PRO A 168 7.81 6.59 6.20
N LEU A 169 8.24 6.41 4.94
CA LEU A 169 8.47 5.09 4.36
C LEU A 169 9.68 4.39 5.00
N VAL A 170 10.79 5.11 5.22
CA VAL A 170 11.99 4.56 5.87
C VAL A 170 11.67 4.10 7.29
N ILE A 171 10.88 4.88 8.04
CA ILE A 171 10.37 4.47 9.36
C ILE A 171 9.50 3.22 9.23
N PHE A 172 8.56 3.20 8.28
CA PHE A 172 7.69 2.05 8.00
C PHE A 172 8.49 0.75 7.76
N VAL A 173 9.42 0.80 6.81
CA VAL A 173 10.24 -0.35 6.42
C VAL A 173 11.19 -0.75 7.54
N SER A 174 11.90 0.20 8.17
CA SER A 174 12.86 -0.12 9.24
C SER A 174 12.19 -0.76 10.45
N CYS A 175 11.03 -0.27 10.89
CA CYS A 175 10.32 -0.89 12.01
C CYS A 175 9.72 -2.24 11.61
N THR A 176 9.24 -2.40 10.38
CA THR A 176 8.80 -3.69 9.84
C THR A 176 9.92 -4.71 9.89
N MET A 177 11.11 -4.35 9.38
CA MET A 177 12.30 -5.20 9.41
C MET A 177 12.75 -5.49 10.85
N ALA A 178 12.76 -4.49 11.73
CA ALA A 178 13.15 -4.66 13.11
C ALA A 178 12.18 -5.57 13.89
N TRP A 179 10.87 -5.43 13.65
CA TRP A 179 9.86 -6.23 14.33
C TRP A 179 9.84 -7.67 13.80
N LEU A 180 9.58 -7.87 12.51
CA LEU A 180 9.52 -9.20 11.89
C LEU A 180 10.87 -9.92 11.89
N GLY A 181 11.96 -9.18 11.71
CA GLY A 181 13.31 -9.72 11.62
C GLY A 181 13.85 -10.19 12.97
N SER A 182 13.37 -9.64 14.09
CA SER A 182 13.86 -9.96 15.41
C SER A 182 13.78 -11.47 15.71
N PRO A 183 14.82 -12.07 16.33
CA PRO A 183 14.73 -13.44 16.84
C PRO A 183 13.79 -13.55 18.05
N TYR A 184 13.47 -12.42 18.70
CA TYR A 184 12.59 -12.35 19.87
C TYR A 184 11.12 -12.17 19.50
N SER A 185 10.81 -11.89 18.23
CA SER A 185 9.43 -11.70 17.79
C SER A 185 8.69 -13.02 17.63
N LYS A 186 7.49 -13.06 18.20
CA LYS A 186 6.47 -14.11 18.07
C LYS A 186 5.28 -13.64 17.24
N LEU A 187 5.44 -12.54 16.50
CA LEU A 187 4.36 -11.86 15.76
C LEU A 187 3.61 -12.75 14.77
N LEU A 188 4.29 -13.76 14.23
CA LEU A 188 3.75 -14.66 13.20
C LEU A 188 3.40 -16.06 13.74
N GLU A 189 3.58 -16.32 15.04
CA GLU A 189 3.10 -17.55 15.67
C GLU A 189 1.58 -17.68 15.51
N ASP A 190 1.06 -18.90 15.50
CA ASP A 190 -0.38 -19.20 15.39
C ASP A 190 -1.10 -18.51 14.22
N ASN A 191 -0.39 -18.29 13.11
CA ASN A 191 -0.93 -17.72 11.86
C ASN A 191 -1.47 -16.28 11.99
N HIS A 192 -0.86 -15.46 12.85
CA HIS A 192 -1.21 -14.05 13.02
C HIS A 192 -0.85 -13.14 11.83
N LEU A 193 -0.28 -13.68 10.74
CA LEU A 193 0.08 -12.95 9.52
C LEU A 193 -1.08 -12.07 8.99
N VAL A 194 -2.30 -12.60 8.95
CA VAL A 194 -3.46 -11.86 8.43
C VAL A 194 -3.75 -10.61 9.26
N LEU A 195 -3.73 -10.73 10.59
CA LEU A 195 -3.93 -9.60 11.49
C LEU A 195 -2.83 -8.55 11.32
N TYR A 196 -1.59 -9.00 11.17
CA TYR A 196 -0.46 -8.12 10.91
C TYR A 196 -0.63 -7.35 9.59
N CYS A 197 -0.93 -8.05 8.49
CA CYS A 197 -1.16 -7.44 7.17
C CYS A 197 -2.35 -6.47 7.16
N LEU A 198 -3.46 -6.80 7.82
CA LEU A 198 -4.60 -5.89 7.97
C LEU A 198 -4.21 -4.60 8.70
N THR A 199 -3.40 -4.74 9.77
CA THR A 199 -2.90 -3.58 10.52
C THR A 199 -1.97 -2.72 9.67
N MET A 200 -0.99 -3.34 9.01
CA MET A 200 -0.02 -2.63 8.17
C MET A 200 -0.68 -1.99 6.94
N SER A 201 -1.69 -2.63 6.35
CA SER A 201 -2.51 -2.05 5.28
C SER A 201 -3.13 -0.72 5.70
N LEU A 202 -3.75 -0.65 6.89
CA LEU A 202 -4.32 0.60 7.41
C LEU A 202 -3.26 1.68 7.68
N VAL A 203 -2.10 1.28 8.22
CA VAL A 203 -1.00 2.19 8.57
C VAL A 203 -0.38 2.79 7.31
N PHE A 204 -0.08 1.94 6.33
CA PHE A 204 0.43 2.36 5.03
C PHE A 204 -0.62 3.18 4.27
N GLY A 205 -1.85 2.70 4.20
CA GLY A 205 -2.96 3.42 3.56
C GLY A 205 -3.15 4.81 4.17
N ARG A 206 -3.04 4.96 5.50
CA ARG A 206 -3.09 6.28 6.15
C ARG A 206 -1.97 7.18 5.69
N MET A 207 -0.74 6.67 5.60
CA MET A 207 0.42 7.43 5.15
C MET A 207 0.21 7.93 3.71
N THR A 208 -0.15 7.03 2.79
CA THR A 208 -0.31 7.34 1.37
C THR A 208 -1.50 8.28 1.12
N THR A 209 -2.64 8.05 1.75
CA THR A 209 -3.81 8.94 1.65
C THR A 209 -3.57 10.34 2.19
N LYS A 210 -2.65 10.56 3.15
CA LYS A 210 -2.22 11.92 3.50
C LYS A 210 -1.50 12.60 2.35
N ILE A 211 -0.61 11.88 1.67
CA ILE A 211 0.17 12.41 0.55
C ILE A 211 -0.78 12.77 -0.60
N ILE A 212 -1.74 11.89 -0.91
CA ILE A 212 -2.79 12.16 -1.92
C ILE A 212 -3.62 13.39 -1.53
N LEU A 213 -4.09 13.47 -0.29
CA LEU A 213 -4.83 14.65 0.16
C LEU A 213 -3.99 15.93 0.06
N ALA A 214 -2.71 15.89 0.45
CA ALA A 214 -1.82 17.04 0.36
C ALA A 214 -1.60 17.48 -1.09
N HIS A 215 -1.47 16.51 -2.01
CA HIS A 215 -1.43 16.78 -3.45
C HIS A 215 -2.71 17.49 -3.93
N LEU A 216 -3.89 16.93 -3.63
CA LEU A 216 -5.19 17.45 -4.08
C LEU A 216 -5.53 18.84 -3.51
N THR A 217 -4.98 19.15 -2.33
CA THR A 217 -5.25 20.41 -1.61
C THR A 217 -4.06 21.38 -1.64
N HIS A 218 -3.03 21.07 -2.43
CA HIS A 218 -1.79 21.85 -2.56
C HIS A 218 -1.14 22.20 -1.21
N GLN A 219 -1.17 21.25 -0.26
CA GLN A 219 -0.56 21.38 1.06
C GLN A 219 0.90 20.89 1.07
N PRO A 220 1.71 21.32 2.06
CA PRO A 220 3.04 20.78 2.25
C PRO A 220 3.05 19.26 2.44
N PHE A 221 4.16 18.62 2.07
CA PHE A 221 4.30 17.17 2.16
C PHE A 221 4.10 16.67 3.61
N PRO A 222 3.28 15.63 3.83
CA PRO A 222 2.99 15.12 5.16
C PRO A 222 4.04 14.12 5.63
N TYR A 223 4.99 14.57 6.44
CA TYR A 223 6.11 13.73 6.92
C TYR A 223 5.75 12.70 8.02
N TRP A 224 4.56 12.79 8.63
CA TRP A 224 4.21 11.97 9.78
C TRP A 224 2.74 11.54 9.81
N THR A 225 2.50 10.33 10.32
CA THR A 225 1.19 9.87 10.78
C THR A 225 1.32 9.22 12.14
N ILE A 226 0.38 9.50 13.05
CA ILE A 226 0.37 8.94 14.40
C ILE A 226 0.29 7.41 14.39
N MET A 227 -0.18 6.82 13.28
CA MET A 227 -0.24 5.38 13.10
C MET A 227 1.15 4.73 13.00
N LEU A 228 2.24 5.47 12.79
CA LEU A 228 3.60 4.93 12.87
C LEU A 228 4.08 4.74 14.32
N ALA A 229 3.48 5.45 15.30
CA ALA A 229 3.97 5.41 16.68
C ALA A 229 3.87 4.02 17.33
N PRO A 230 2.75 3.27 17.22
CA PRO A 230 2.70 1.90 17.76
C PRO A 230 3.58 0.92 16.98
N MET A 231 3.87 1.18 15.69
CA MET A 231 4.80 0.35 14.94
C MET A 231 6.24 0.52 15.45
N ILE A 232 6.66 1.76 15.72
CA ILE A 232 7.94 2.05 16.38
C ILE A 232 7.96 1.42 17.77
N GLY A 233 6.86 1.57 18.54
CA GLY A 233 6.71 0.97 19.86
C GLY A 233 6.88 -0.55 19.83
N GLY A 234 6.19 -1.26 18.92
CA GLY A 234 6.32 -2.71 18.75
C GLY A 234 7.74 -3.12 18.40
N ALA A 235 8.37 -2.44 17.44
CA ALA A 235 9.75 -2.70 17.04
C ALA A 235 10.73 -2.50 18.21
N LEU A 236 10.58 -1.45 19.02
CA LEU A 236 11.43 -1.21 20.19
C LEU A 236 11.18 -2.24 21.29
N ILE A 237 9.91 -2.50 21.64
CA ILE A 237 9.54 -3.41 22.73
C ILE A 237 10.06 -4.82 22.46
N VAL A 238 9.90 -5.34 21.25
CA VAL A 238 10.40 -6.68 20.89
C VAL A 238 11.92 -6.75 20.91
N ASN A 239 12.60 -5.67 20.49
CA ASN A 239 14.05 -5.61 20.43
C ASN A 239 14.71 -5.10 21.73
N HIS A 240 13.96 -4.91 22.81
CA HIS A 240 14.50 -4.42 24.08
C HIS A 240 15.68 -5.22 24.65
N PRO A 241 15.81 -6.56 24.45
CA PRO A 241 16.97 -7.28 24.94
C PRO A 241 18.29 -6.79 24.35
N TYR A 242 18.28 -6.14 23.17
CA TYR A 242 19.49 -5.58 22.56
C TYR A 242 19.99 -4.28 23.20
N PHE A 243 19.13 -3.55 23.91
CA PHE A 243 19.46 -2.24 24.47
C PHE A 243 19.27 -2.13 26.00
N THR A 244 18.84 -3.20 26.66
CA THR A 244 18.85 -3.29 28.12
C THR A 244 20.24 -3.58 28.68
N ILE A 245 20.53 -3.03 29.86
CA ILE A 245 21.75 -3.30 30.61
C ILE A 245 21.73 -4.77 31.07
N PRO A 246 22.87 -5.49 31.00
CA PRO A 246 22.98 -6.84 31.57
C PRO A 246 22.52 -6.86 33.03
N GLY A 247 21.57 -7.74 33.35
CA GLY A 247 20.97 -7.87 34.69
C GLY A 247 19.71 -7.02 34.94
N THR A 248 19.30 -6.14 34.02
CA THR A 248 18.04 -5.37 34.11
C THR A 248 17.01 -5.79 33.07
N THR A 249 17.29 -6.84 32.28
CA THR A 249 16.36 -7.32 31.25
C THR A 249 15.33 -8.25 31.88
N PHE A 250 14.05 -8.06 31.56
CA PHE A 250 12.96 -8.94 32.01
C PHE A 250 12.77 -10.16 31.08
N GLY A 251 13.71 -10.36 30.15
CA GLY A 251 13.66 -11.40 29.13
C GLY A 251 12.80 -10.99 27.92
N PRO A 252 12.80 -11.79 26.84
CA PRO A 252 11.97 -11.53 25.67
C PRO A 252 10.49 -11.37 26.04
N VAL A 253 9.78 -10.50 25.33
CA VAL A 253 8.32 -10.36 25.49
C VAL A 253 7.61 -11.68 25.17
N SER A 254 6.56 -11.98 25.92
CA SER A 254 5.76 -13.19 25.70
C SER A 254 4.93 -13.07 24.41
N ALA A 255 4.65 -14.22 23.78
CA ALA A 255 3.79 -14.28 22.58
C ALA A 255 2.41 -13.68 22.83
N SER A 256 1.83 -13.93 24.02
CA SER A 256 0.53 -13.36 24.40
C SER A 256 0.56 -11.84 24.49
N PHE A 257 1.63 -11.25 25.05
CA PHE A 257 1.77 -9.80 25.13
C PHE A 257 1.88 -9.19 23.72
N GLU A 258 2.73 -9.75 22.86
CA GLU A 258 2.93 -9.27 21.49
C GLU A 258 1.63 -9.37 20.66
N LEU A 259 0.85 -10.45 20.83
CA LEU A 259 -0.45 -10.59 20.19
C LEU A 259 -1.46 -9.54 20.68
N TRP A 260 -1.55 -9.30 21.99
CA TRP A 260 -2.45 -8.28 22.53
C TRP A 260 -2.03 -6.87 22.10
N TYR A 261 -0.72 -6.62 21.98
CA TYR A 261 -0.19 -5.39 21.42
C TYR A 261 -0.62 -5.21 19.96
N LEU A 262 -0.48 -6.25 19.13
CA LEU A 262 -0.91 -6.21 17.73
C LEU A 262 -2.42 -6.00 17.60
N ARG A 263 -3.24 -6.66 18.43
CA ARG A 263 -4.71 -6.46 18.45
C ARG A 263 -5.10 -5.03 18.84
N ALA A 264 -4.48 -4.50 19.89
CA ALA A 264 -4.69 -3.12 20.30
C ALA A 264 -4.28 -2.14 19.19
N TYR A 265 -3.16 -2.43 18.52
CA TYR A 265 -2.69 -1.63 17.39
C TYR A 265 -3.67 -1.69 16.21
N PHE A 266 -4.19 -2.87 15.85
CA PHE A 266 -5.20 -3.00 14.82
C PHE A 266 -6.44 -2.17 15.11
N VAL A 267 -6.99 -2.25 16.33
CA VAL A 267 -8.17 -1.47 16.73
C VAL A 267 -7.87 0.03 16.67
N PHE A 268 -6.72 0.46 17.20
CA PHE A 268 -6.27 1.85 17.10
C PHE A 268 -6.18 2.30 15.64
N ALA A 269 -5.54 1.51 14.78
CA ALA A 269 -5.38 1.80 13.36
C ALA A 269 -6.73 1.94 12.64
N ALA A 270 -7.65 1.01 12.89
CA ALA A 270 -8.98 1.02 12.30
C ALA A 270 -9.79 2.26 12.72
N VAL A 271 -9.77 2.60 14.01
CA VAL A 271 -10.48 3.78 14.54
C VAL A 271 -9.89 5.08 13.98
N VAL A 272 -8.56 5.22 13.98
CA VAL A 272 -7.88 6.43 13.50
C VAL A 272 -8.07 6.61 11.99
N TYR A 273 -7.93 5.53 11.22
CA TYR A 273 -8.16 5.56 9.77
C TYR A 273 -9.63 5.88 9.46
N GLY A 274 -10.58 5.17 10.09
CA GLY A 274 -12.00 5.36 9.86
C GLY A 274 -12.50 6.77 10.21
N LYS A 275 -12.08 7.32 11.36
CA LYS A 275 -12.39 8.70 11.73
C LYS A 275 -11.83 9.71 10.73
N TRP A 276 -10.60 9.50 10.28
CA TRP A 276 -9.98 10.38 9.29
C TRP A 276 -10.67 10.30 7.93
N ALA A 277 -10.97 9.09 7.45
CA ALA A 277 -11.67 8.89 6.18
C ALA A 277 -13.04 9.56 6.21
N HIS A 278 -13.81 9.36 7.29
CA HIS A 278 -15.10 10.02 7.46
C HIS A 278 -14.96 11.56 7.38
N LEU A 279 -14.06 12.15 8.18
CA LEU A 279 -13.86 13.59 8.22
C LEU A 279 -13.46 14.17 6.86
N VAL A 280 -12.54 13.53 6.15
CA VAL A 280 -12.05 14.05 4.86
C VAL A 280 -13.11 13.89 3.77
N ILE A 281 -13.78 12.74 3.71
CA ILE A 281 -14.85 12.50 2.75
C ILE A 281 -15.99 13.49 2.95
N THR A 282 -16.46 13.69 4.19
CA THR A 282 -17.54 14.65 4.47
C THR A 282 -17.11 16.08 4.16
N SER A 283 -15.90 16.49 4.55
CA SER A 283 -15.40 17.84 4.28
C SER A 283 -15.32 18.13 2.79
N ILE A 284 -14.86 17.18 1.97
CA ILE A 284 -14.80 17.36 0.51
C ILE A 284 -16.21 17.35 -0.09
N CYS A 285 -17.09 16.47 0.37
CA CYS A 285 -18.49 16.44 -0.07
C CYS A 285 -19.19 17.78 0.21
N ASP A 286 -19.04 18.32 1.41
CA ASP A 286 -19.63 19.58 1.84
C ASP A 286 -19.09 20.76 1.03
N TYR A 287 -17.77 20.80 0.80
CA TYR A 287 -17.12 21.84 0.01
C TYR A 287 -17.55 21.82 -1.47
N LEU A 288 -17.61 20.64 -2.10
CA LEU A 288 -17.98 20.48 -3.51
C LEU A 288 -19.50 20.46 -3.73
N GLY A 289 -20.29 20.33 -2.66
CA GLY A 289 -21.75 20.15 -2.76
C GLY A 289 -22.16 18.86 -3.46
N ILE A 290 -21.37 17.79 -3.29
CA ILE A 290 -21.62 16.45 -3.85
C ILE A 290 -21.95 15.44 -2.75
N LYS A 291 -22.57 14.31 -3.12
CA LYS A 291 -22.77 13.18 -2.21
C LYS A 291 -21.78 12.07 -2.54
N CYS A 292 -21.11 11.53 -1.53
CA CYS A 292 -20.23 10.38 -1.70
C CYS A 292 -21.00 9.18 -2.29
N LEU A 293 -20.37 8.43 -3.19
CA LEU A 293 -20.93 7.24 -3.84
C LEU A 293 -22.29 7.44 -4.53
N THR A 294 -22.60 8.66 -4.97
CA THR A 294 -23.87 8.99 -5.63
C THR A 294 -23.61 9.73 -6.95
N ILE A 295 -24.15 9.22 -8.06
CA ILE A 295 -24.17 9.93 -9.35
C ILE A 295 -25.47 10.73 -9.43
N PRO A 296 -25.42 12.07 -9.63
CA PRO A 296 -26.62 12.88 -9.84
C PRO A 296 -27.37 12.39 -11.08
N LYS A 297 -28.71 12.29 -10.99
CA LYS A 297 -29.53 12.05 -12.18
C LYS A 297 -29.43 13.28 -13.09
N LYS A 298 -29.18 13.09 -14.39
CA LYS A 298 -29.27 14.19 -15.36
C LYS A 298 -30.67 14.78 -15.29
N THR A 299 -30.78 16.06 -14.96
CA THR A 299 -32.01 16.82 -15.13
C THR A 299 -32.31 16.86 -16.62
N VAL A 300 -33.39 16.22 -17.05
CA VAL A 300 -33.89 16.39 -18.41
C VAL A 300 -34.50 17.78 -18.46
N GLU A 301 -33.83 18.73 -19.13
CA GLU A 301 -34.45 20.01 -19.45
C GLU A 301 -35.71 19.73 -20.26
N GLY A 302 -36.87 19.91 -19.63
CA GLY A 302 -38.14 19.96 -20.34
C GLY A 302 -38.11 21.16 -21.29
N LYS A 303 -38.69 20.99 -22.48
CA LYS A 303 -38.78 22.01 -23.55
C LYS A 303 -39.36 23.38 -23.16
N ASN A 304 -39.71 23.62 -21.90
CA ASN A 304 -40.24 24.86 -21.38
C ASN A 304 -39.37 25.39 -20.21
N GLY A 305 -38.16 25.86 -20.51
CA GLY A 305 -37.45 26.97 -19.83
C GLY A 305 -37.34 27.06 -18.29
N HIS A 306 -37.80 26.08 -17.52
CA HIS A 306 -37.71 26.09 -16.06
C HIS A 306 -36.68 25.06 -15.60
N VAL A 307 -35.51 25.57 -15.22
CA VAL A 307 -34.49 24.80 -14.51
C VAL A 307 -34.97 24.64 -13.06
N VAL A 308 -35.40 23.43 -12.70
CA VAL A 308 -35.55 23.04 -11.30
C VAL A 308 -34.23 22.40 -10.90
N ASP A 309 -33.41 23.12 -10.13
CA ASP A 309 -32.17 22.56 -9.59
C ASP A 309 -32.52 21.39 -8.65
N GLY A 310 -31.90 20.24 -8.89
CA GLY A 310 -32.08 19.02 -8.09
C GLY A 310 -31.58 19.13 -6.64
N LYS A 311 -31.24 20.35 -6.19
CA LYS A 311 -30.82 20.69 -4.84
C LYS A 311 -31.95 21.03 -3.88
N GLY A 312 -33.22 21.05 -4.31
CA GLY A 312 -34.35 21.24 -3.37
C GLY A 312 -34.24 22.53 -2.55
N ARG A 313 -33.65 23.58 -3.12
CA ARG A 313 -33.78 24.96 -2.64
C ARG A 313 -34.62 25.70 -3.67
N THR A 314 -35.82 26.08 -3.26
CA THR A 314 -36.53 27.22 -3.87
C THR A 314 -35.92 28.50 -3.32
N ASP A 315 -35.90 29.53 -4.17
CA ASP A 315 -35.40 30.88 -3.88
C ASP A 315 -35.80 31.44 -2.50
#